data_AF-A0A3B8M7G5-F1
#
_entry.id   AF-A0A3B8M7G5-F1
#
_cell.length_a   1.000
_cell.length_b   1.000
_cell.length_c   1.000
_cell.angle_alpha   90.00
_cell.angle_beta   90.00
_cell.angle_gamma   90.00
#
_symmetry.space_group_name_H-M   'P 1'
#
loop_
_entity.id
_entity.type
_entity.pdbx_description
1 polymer ?
#
loop_
_entity_poly.entity_id
_entity_poly.type
_entity_poly.pdbx_seq_one_letter_code
_entity_poly.pdbx_strand_id
1 'polypeptide(L)'
;MTHPEIAAEQAHIDRAHMLLDQARERARQLRGMVEVGRGGTTQARYERDVIEGSVQNRLGQLQLGSASLIFGRIDFEADDRFYIGRLAVADENQEPVVVDWRAPVAEPFYRATGREPMGLIRRRHFISRGKELLDIEDELFDLDQLDDGFQGHGALLAALDQNRDGQLRDIVSTIQGEQDEIIRDPLKGRVIVQGGPGTGKTVVALHRAAYLLYTHRFPLEGQGVLVVGPNRLFLRYIEQVLPSLGEAGVYLTVLADLFADLFDDVRVVLPDTAESAAVKGSDRMIDVLEKAVRDRERPLRNELVVGFGLVRLRITVDASRQIIREARRRYRRHNAARRYVEQEFFSILAKSHPSEPDPENVQYKLRRDPRVMEALERMWPVLTPSQMLRDLYGSNALLASAGREVLSESEWRSLSRPRGSGSTDYRWSDGDVPLLDEAYARLGPRLGRNRKARDPEVRTFGHIVVDETQDHTLMA
;
A
#
# COMPACT_ATOMS: atom_id res chain seq x y z
N MET A 1 30.20 9.61 38.29
CA MET A 1 31.26 10.42 37.65
C MET A 1 30.87 10.54 36.19
N THR A 2 30.91 11.74 35.62
CA THR A 2 30.63 11.94 34.18
C THR A 2 31.71 11.24 33.35
N HIS A 3 31.30 10.55 32.29
CA HIS A 3 32.22 9.81 31.43
C HIS A 3 33.28 10.76 30.82
N PRO A 4 34.58 10.42 30.83
CA PRO A 4 35.67 11.35 30.51
C PRO A 4 35.64 11.86 29.06
N GLU A 5 35.03 11.09 28.15
CA GLU A 5 34.95 11.43 26.72
C GLU A 5 33.69 12.24 26.35
N ILE A 6 32.79 12.59 27.29
CA ILE A 6 31.54 13.32 26.98
C ILE A 6 31.79 14.60 26.18
N ALA A 7 32.79 15.40 26.57
CA ALA A 7 33.07 16.66 25.89
C ALA A 7 33.55 16.47 24.44
N ALA A 8 34.34 15.43 24.17
CA ALA A 8 34.81 15.11 22.83
C ALA A 8 33.64 14.62 21.95
N GLU A 9 32.79 13.75 22.50
CA GLU A 9 31.64 13.22 21.77
C GLU A 9 30.55 14.27 21.52
N GLN A 10 30.31 15.16 22.48
CA GLN A 10 29.44 16.32 22.28
C GLN A 10 29.94 17.21 21.14
N ALA A 11 31.25 17.47 21.06
CA ALA A 11 31.82 18.27 19.97
C ALA A 11 31.63 17.60 18.59
N HIS A 12 31.70 16.26 18.52
CA HIS A 12 31.39 15.52 17.29
C HIS A 12 29.90 15.60 16.92
N ILE A 13 29.01 15.44 17.90
CA ILE A 13 27.55 15.57 17.71
C ILE A 13 27.21 16.98 17.20
N ASP A 14 27.82 18.02 17.77
CA ASP A 14 27.63 19.41 17.34
C ASP A 14 28.12 19.63 15.89
N ARG A 15 29.29 19.08 15.55
CA ARG A 15 29.82 19.11 14.16
C ARG A 15 28.85 18.42 13.19
N ALA A 16 28.35 17.24 13.55
CA ALA A 16 27.42 16.49 12.70
C ALA A 16 26.10 17.25 12.49
N HIS A 17 25.57 17.89 13.53
CA HIS A 17 24.37 18.74 13.40
C HIS A 17 24.62 19.96 12.53
N MET A 18 25.78 20.61 12.65
CA MET A 18 26.16 21.73 11.79
C MET A 18 26.19 21.31 10.31
N LEU A 19 26.83 20.18 10.00
CA LEU A 19 26.91 19.65 8.63
C LEU A 19 25.53 19.27 8.07
N LEU A 20 24.66 18.71 8.92
CA LEU A 20 23.27 18.42 8.54
C LEU A 20 22.49 19.70 8.22
N ASP A 21 22.64 20.74 9.04
CA ASP A 21 21.99 22.03 8.81
C ASP A 21 22.50 22.70 7.53
N GLN A 22 23.80 22.60 7.23
CA GLN A 22 24.38 23.03 5.95
C GLN A 22 23.85 22.22 4.76
N ALA A 23 23.67 20.90 4.90
CA ALA A 23 23.07 20.07 3.85
C ALA A 23 21.61 20.46 3.56
N ARG A 24 20.84 20.75 4.61
CA ARG A 24 19.47 21.27 4.47
C ARG A 24 19.46 22.63 3.77
N GLU A 25 20.37 23.52 4.13
CA GLU A 25 20.43 24.85 3.51
C GLU A 25 20.80 24.78 2.03
N ARG A 26 21.78 23.94 1.66
CA ARG A 26 22.10 23.67 0.25
C ARG A 26 20.89 23.15 -0.53
N ALA A 27 20.11 22.24 0.06
CA ALA A 27 18.87 21.76 -0.56
C ALA A 27 17.82 22.86 -0.73
N ARG A 28 17.66 23.77 0.26
CA ARG A 28 16.76 24.93 0.14
C ARG A 28 17.21 25.94 -0.92
N GLN A 29 18.51 26.19 -1.04
CA GLN A 29 19.04 27.12 -2.05
C GLN A 29 18.76 26.64 -3.48
N LEU A 30 18.82 25.32 -3.72
CA LEU A 30 18.42 24.73 -5.00
C LEU A 30 16.95 25.03 -5.35
N ARG A 31 16.05 25.08 -4.36
CA ARG A 31 14.66 25.52 -4.55
C ARG A 31 14.57 26.98 -5.00
N GLY A 32 15.31 27.87 -4.35
CA GLY A 32 15.30 29.30 -4.63
C GLY A 32 15.79 29.66 -6.03
N MET A 33 16.77 28.92 -6.57
CA MET A 33 17.27 29.11 -7.94
C MET A 33 16.21 28.76 -9.01
N VAL A 34 15.31 27.83 -8.71
CA VAL A 34 14.28 27.33 -9.62
C VAL A 34 13.07 28.27 -9.71
N GLU A 35 12.74 28.98 -8.63
CA GLU A 35 11.61 29.93 -8.61
C GLU A 35 11.84 31.21 -9.43
N VAL A 36 13.11 31.58 -9.68
CA VAL A 36 13.48 32.83 -10.37
C VAL A 36 13.32 32.75 -11.90
N GLY A 37 13.16 31.55 -12.47
CA GLY A 37 12.88 31.33 -13.89
C GLY A 37 11.42 31.61 -14.28
N ARG A 38 10.93 32.85 -14.12
CA ARG A 38 9.56 33.25 -14.53
C ARG A 38 9.48 33.45 -16.05
N GLY A 39 9.40 32.36 -16.80
CA GLY A 39 9.04 32.37 -18.22
C GLY A 39 9.58 31.14 -18.95
N GLY A 40 8.71 30.23 -19.38
CA GLY A 40 9.16 29.04 -20.08
C GLY A 40 8.04 28.18 -20.65
N THR A 41 8.39 27.49 -21.74
CA THR A 41 7.61 26.49 -22.48
C THR A 41 7.08 25.38 -21.55
N THR A 42 6.18 24.51 -22.04
CA THR A 42 5.69 23.33 -21.28
C THR A 42 6.82 22.47 -20.71
N GLN A 43 7.96 22.41 -21.40
CA GLN A 43 9.16 21.70 -20.96
C GLN A 43 9.80 22.31 -19.71
N ALA A 44 9.91 23.64 -19.64
CA ALA A 44 10.47 24.33 -18.47
C ALA A 44 9.60 24.15 -17.21
N ARG A 45 8.27 24.01 -17.38
CA ARG A 45 7.35 23.70 -16.27
C ARG A 45 7.55 22.28 -15.75
N TYR A 46 7.70 21.31 -16.66
CA TYR A 46 7.97 19.93 -16.29
C TYR A 46 9.31 19.78 -15.56
N GLU A 47 10.38 20.39 -16.09
CA GLU A 47 11.70 20.38 -15.45
C GLU A 47 11.65 21.02 -14.06
N ARG A 48 10.90 22.12 -13.91
CA ARG A 48 10.64 22.74 -12.60
C ARG A 48 9.96 21.77 -11.63
N ASP A 49 8.88 21.13 -12.04
CA ASP A 49 8.11 20.23 -11.17
C ASP A 49 8.97 19.03 -10.72
N VAL A 50 9.82 18.51 -11.60
CA VAL A 50 10.78 17.44 -11.29
C VAL A 50 11.81 17.90 -10.26
N ILE A 51 12.41 19.08 -10.46
CA ILE A 51 13.41 19.61 -9.51
C ILE A 51 12.76 19.93 -8.18
N GLU A 52 11.57 20.53 -8.18
CA GLU A 52 10.80 20.83 -6.97
C GLU A 52 10.49 19.55 -6.18
N GLY A 53 10.00 18.51 -6.86
CA GLY A 53 9.80 17.19 -6.24
C GLY A 53 11.09 16.59 -5.68
N SER A 54 12.21 16.67 -6.41
CA SER A 54 13.50 16.18 -5.93
C SER A 54 14.01 16.94 -4.70
N VAL A 55 13.81 18.25 -4.64
CA VAL A 55 14.23 19.07 -3.50
C VAL A 55 13.36 18.79 -2.28
N GLN A 56 12.04 18.66 -2.46
CA GLN A 56 11.13 18.29 -1.37
C GLN A 56 11.50 16.93 -0.79
N ASN A 57 11.66 15.91 -1.64
CA ASN A 57 12.09 14.56 -1.21
C ASN A 57 13.42 14.61 -0.44
N ARG A 58 14.39 15.41 -0.92
CA ARG A 58 15.67 15.56 -0.24
C ARG A 58 15.53 16.24 1.12
N LEU A 59 14.70 17.27 1.23
CA LEU A 59 14.46 17.96 2.50
C LEU A 59 13.73 17.05 3.49
N GLY A 60 12.74 16.27 3.06
CA GLY A 60 12.08 15.24 3.86
C GLY A 60 13.02 14.20 4.43
N GLN A 61 13.91 13.67 3.59
CA GLN A 61 14.96 12.74 4.01
C GLN A 61 15.92 13.32 5.04
N LEU A 62 16.07 14.65 5.11
CA LEU A 62 16.95 15.32 6.07
C LEU A 62 16.19 15.76 7.34
N GLN A 63 14.90 15.43 7.50
CA GLN A 63 14.15 15.77 8.72
C GLN A 63 14.41 14.76 9.83
N LEU A 64 14.74 15.26 11.03
CA LEU A 64 14.95 14.46 12.25
C LEU A 64 13.81 14.62 13.27
N GLY A 65 12.95 15.64 13.12
CA GLY A 65 12.01 16.03 14.18
C GLY A 65 12.75 16.38 15.48
N SER A 66 12.28 15.82 16.59
CA SER A 66 12.89 15.97 17.93
C SER A 66 13.93 14.90 18.26
N ALA A 67 14.20 13.96 17.36
CA ALA A 67 15.10 12.85 17.62
C ALA A 67 16.59 13.26 17.55
N SER A 68 17.42 12.59 18.36
CA SER A 68 18.87 12.73 18.34
C SER A 68 19.46 12.14 17.05
N LEU A 69 20.40 12.84 16.41
CA LEU A 69 20.99 12.42 15.13
C LEU A 69 21.85 11.16 15.27
N ILE A 70 22.69 11.10 16.31
CA ILE A 70 23.63 10.02 16.60
C ILE A 70 23.17 9.35 17.89
N PHE A 71 23.19 8.03 17.93
CA PHE A 71 22.82 7.27 19.13
C PHE A 71 23.89 6.26 19.55
N GLY A 72 24.96 6.11 18.77
CA GLY A 72 26.09 5.30 19.19
C GLY A 72 27.29 5.36 18.27
N ARG A 73 28.31 4.59 18.62
CA ARG A 73 29.56 4.44 17.88
C ARG A 73 30.00 2.98 17.92
N ILE A 74 30.61 2.51 16.84
CA ILE A 74 31.28 1.20 16.79
C ILE A 74 32.75 1.41 16.41
N ASP A 75 33.62 0.67 17.09
CA ASP A 75 35.07 0.72 16.88
C ASP A 75 35.58 -0.67 16.46
N PHE A 76 36.36 -0.73 15.38
CA PHE A 76 37.00 -1.94 14.85
C PHE A 76 38.51 -1.98 15.12
N GLU A 77 39.15 -3.14 14.96
CA GLU A 77 40.59 -3.35 15.19
C GLU A 77 41.53 -2.46 14.35
N ALA A 78 41.10 -2.00 13.18
CA ALA A 78 41.93 -1.21 12.25
C ALA A 78 41.90 0.31 12.50
N ASP A 79 41.48 0.76 13.69
CA ASP A 79 41.18 2.17 14.04
C ASP A 79 40.05 2.81 13.20
N ASP A 80 39.27 1.96 12.51
CA ASP A 80 38.04 2.37 11.84
C ASP A 80 36.94 2.57 12.89
N ARG A 81 36.41 3.80 12.96
CA ARG A 81 35.35 4.19 13.90
C ARG A 81 34.17 4.76 13.15
N PHE A 82 32.98 4.24 13.42
CA PHE A 82 31.76 4.69 12.75
C PHE A 82 30.75 5.17 13.78
N TYR A 83 30.34 6.43 13.62
CA TYR A 83 29.23 7.00 14.36
C TYR A 83 27.93 6.59 13.71
N ILE A 84 27.07 5.88 14.47
CA ILE A 84 25.82 5.33 13.97
C ILE A 84 24.68 6.28 14.33
N GLY A 85 23.90 6.63 13.32
CA GLY A 85 22.84 7.61 13.45
C GLY A 85 21.66 7.35 12.53
N ARG A 86 20.66 8.23 12.66
CA ARG A 86 19.37 8.11 11.98
C ARG A 86 19.44 8.51 10.51
N LEU A 87 20.40 9.37 10.19
CA LEU A 87 20.62 9.92 8.86
C LEU A 87 22.11 9.87 8.54
N ALA A 88 22.43 9.55 7.29
CA ALA A 88 23.78 9.74 6.79
C ALA A 88 24.12 11.24 6.73
N VAL A 89 25.26 11.62 7.32
CA VAL A 89 25.83 12.97 7.23
C VAL A 89 27.25 12.82 6.73
N ALA A 90 27.60 13.59 5.71
CA ALA A 90 28.94 13.65 5.16
C ALA A 90 29.45 15.08 5.20
N ASP A 91 30.77 15.24 5.27
CA ASP A 91 31.40 16.55 5.22
C ASP A 91 31.63 17.05 3.78
N GLU A 92 32.40 18.12 3.65
CA GLU A 92 32.70 18.77 2.37
C GLU A 92 33.45 17.84 1.39
N ASN A 93 34.25 16.91 1.91
CA ASN A 93 35.01 15.94 1.12
C ASN A 93 34.21 14.66 0.80
N GLN A 94 32.93 14.62 1.17
CA GLN A 94 32.08 13.42 1.12
C GLN A 94 32.53 12.30 2.07
N GLU A 95 33.31 12.61 3.10
CA GLU A 95 33.66 11.63 4.13
C GLU A 95 32.48 11.44 5.10
N PRO A 96 32.13 10.20 5.46
CA PRO A 96 30.99 9.92 6.33
C PRO A 96 31.30 10.37 7.77
N VAL A 97 30.53 11.32 8.26
CA VAL A 97 30.58 11.81 9.65
C VAL A 97 29.58 11.08 10.53
N VAL A 98 28.44 10.71 9.94
CA VAL A 98 27.42 9.85 10.54
C VAL A 98 27.01 8.81 9.51
N VAL A 99 27.05 7.55 9.90
CA VAL A 99 26.57 6.42 9.13
C VAL A 99 25.12 6.18 9.46
N ASP A 100 24.29 6.03 8.43
CA ASP A 100 22.89 5.66 8.59
C ASP A 100 22.78 4.23 9.14
N TRP A 101 21.93 4.03 10.14
CA TRP A 101 21.69 2.72 10.76
C TRP A 101 21.30 1.62 9.76
N ARG A 102 20.72 2.00 8.61
CA ARG A 102 20.33 1.06 7.54
C ARG A 102 21.52 0.56 6.72
N ALA A 103 22.70 1.17 6.84
CA ALA A 103 23.89 0.73 6.14
C ALA A 103 24.34 -0.67 6.61
N PRO A 104 24.92 -1.51 5.73
CA PRO A 104 25.46 -2.81 6.14
C PRO A 104 26.53 -2.71 7.22
N VAL A 105 27.39 -1.68 7.17
CA VAL A 105 28.45 -1.46 8.18
C VAL A 105 27.90 -1.16 9.58
N ALA A 106 26.63 -0.79 9.70
CA ALA A 106 25.97 -0.56 10.99
C ALA A 106 25.38 -1.85 11.61
N GLU A 107 25.33 -2.96 10.87
CA GLU A 107 24.78 -4.24 11.37
C GLU A 107 25.43 -4.73 12.68
N PRO A 108 26.77 -4.66 12.88
CA PRO A 108 27.39 -5.06 14.13
C PRO A 108 26.88 -4.27 15.35
N PHE A 109 26.43 -3.02 15.17
CA PHE A 109 25.87 -2.25 16.28
C PHE A 109 24.68 -2.98 16.93
N TYR A 110 23.90 -3.74 16.15
CA TYR A 110 22.72 -4.45 16.63
C TYR A 110 22.96 -5.93 16.92
N ARG A 111 23.75 -6.59 16.07
CA ARG A 111 23.89 -8.06 16.08
C ARG A 111 25.13 -8.57 16.82
N ALA A 112 26.13 -7.72 17.04
CA ALA A 112 27.34 -8.16 17.74
C ALA A 112 27.02 -8.60 19.17
N THR A 113 27.59 -9.73 19.55
CA THR A 113 27.55 -10.31 20.90
C THR A 113 28.96 -10.69 21.31
N GLY A 114 29.22 -10.91 22.61
CA GLY A 114 30.55 -11.38 23.06
C GLY A 114 30.99 -12.72 22.42
N ARG A 115 30.05 -13.52 21.91
CA ARG A 115 30.36 -14.77 21.18
C ARG A 115 30.63 -14.55 19.70
N GLU A 116 29.95 -13.58 19.12
CA GLU A 116 30.06 -13.20 17.71
C GLU A 116 30.24 -11.68 17.64
N PRO A 117 31.47 -11.19 17.85
CA PRO A 117 31.73 -9.75 17.98
C PRO A 117 31.70 -9.02 16.63
N MET A 118 31.63 -9.75 15.51
CA MET A 118 31.56 -9.19 14.15
C MET A 118 32.69 -8.19 13.85
N GLY A 119 33.88 -8.40 14.44
CA GLY A 119 35.05 -7.54 14.29
C GLY A 119 35.06 -6.28 15.17
N LEU A 120 34.06 -6.09 16.03
CA LEU A 120 34.03 -4.98 16.98
C LEU A 120 35.03 -5.20 18.12
N ILE A 121 35.71 -4.13 18.51
CA ILE A 121 36.39 -4.01 19.80
C ILE A 121 35.44 -3.39 20.82
N ARG A 122 34.69 -2.36 20.40
CA ARG A 122 33.82 -1.58 21.28
C ARG A 122 32.54 -1.18 20.57
N ARG A 123 31.45 -1.23 21.32
CA ARG A 123 30.16 -0.60 21.01
C ARG A 123 29.87 0.43 22.08
N ARG A 124 29.58 1.66 21.65
CA ARG A 124 29.23 2.77 22.52
C ARG A 124 27.80 3.21 22.27
N HIS A 125 27.02 3.35 23.32
CA HIS A 125 25.67 3.90 23.29
C HIS A 125 25.67 5.33 23.84
N PHE A 126 24.94 6.21 23.16
CA PHE A 126 24.76 7.60 23.57
C PHE A 126 23.36 7.82 24.11
N ILE A 127 23.28 8.26 25.37
CA ILE A 127 22.03 8.70 25.98
C ILE A 127 21.94 10.21 25.70
N SER A 128 21.14 10.59 24.71
CA SER A 128 21.05 11.97 24.24
C SER A 128 19.63 12.51 24.24
N ARG A 129 19.48 13.81 24.49
CA ARG A 129 18.23 14.55 24.33
C ARG A 129 18.41 15.62 23.25
N GLY A 130 17.93 15.33 22.04
CA GLY A 130 18.12 16.22 20.91
C GLY A 130 19.59 16.32 20.53
N LYS A 131 20.20 17.50 20.72
CA LYS A 131 21.63 17.73 20.45
C LYS A 131 22.52 17.48 21.68
N GLU A 132 21.94 17.34 22.87
CA GLU A 132 22.67 17.24 24.13
C GLU A 132 22.96 15.79 24.51
N LEU A 133 24.23 15.44 24.68
CA LEU A 133 24.71 14.16 25.18
C LEU A 133 24.68 14.17 26.71
N LEU A 134 23.84 13.33 27.28
CA LEU A 134 23.63 13.22 28.73
C LEU A 134 24.58 12.19 29.35
N ASP A 135 24.76 11.05 28.68
CA ASP A 135 25.60 9.96 29.19
C ASP A 135 26.10 9.04 28.07
N ILE A 136 27.12 8.24 28.41
CA ILE A 136 27.79 7.29 27.51
C ILE A 136 27.88 5.92 28.20
N GLU A 137 27.49 4.88 27.48
CA GLU A 137 27.70 3.50 27.91
C GLU A 137 28.57 2.73 26.91
N ASP A 138 29.67 2.15 27.41
CA ASP A 138 30.60 1.35 26.61
C ASP A 138 30.41 -0.15 26.86
N GLU A 139 30.46 -0.92 25.79
CA GLU A 139 30.49 -2.37 25.77
C GLU A 139 31.71 -2.83 24.98
N LEU A 140 32.52 -3.68 25.60
CA LEU A 140 33.77 -4.19 25.03
C LEU A 140 33.59 -5.64 24.58
N PHE A 141 34.20 -5.98 23.45
CA PHE A 141 34.12 -7.29 22.82
C PHE A 141 35.48 -8.02 22.76
N ASP A 142 36.54 -7.35 23.22
CA ASP A 142 37.87 -7.92 23.35
C ASP A 142 37.94 -8.90 24.53
N LEU A 143 38.25 -10.17 24.25
CA LEU A 143 38.32 -11.25 25.23
C LEU A 143 39.46 -11.07 26.24
N ASP A 144 40.51 -10.32 25.88
CA ASP A 144 41.68 -10.10 26.74
C ASP A 144 41.51 -8.90 27.71
N GLN A 145 40.41 -8.14 27.59
CA GLN A 145 40.08 -6.98 28.43
C GLN A 145 38.81 -7.17 29.28
N LEU A 146 38.27 -8.38 29.37
CA LEU A 146 37.12 -8.70 30.21
C LEU A 146 37.50 -8.70 31.70
N ASP A 147 37.63 -7.51 32.30
CA ASP A 147 37.41 -7.36 33.74
C ASP A 147 35.92 -7.58 34.04
N ASP A 148 35.65 -8.31 35.11
CA ASP A 148 34.39 -9.01 35.49
C ASP A 148 33.18 -8.08 35.81
N GLY A 149 33.05 -6.91 35.19
CA GLY A 149 32.21 -5.81 35.70
C GLY A 149 31.29 -5.03 34.75
N PHE A 150 31.37 -5.18 33.43
CA PHE A 150 30.56 -4.35 32.51
C PHE A 150 29.57 -5.19 31.70
N GLN A 151 28.40 -5.47 32.30
CA GLN A 151 27.25 -6.03 31.58
C GLN A 151 26.39 -4.91 30.98
N GLY A 152 26.38 -4.81 29.65
CA GLY A 152 25.63 -3.84 28.84
C GLY A 152 24.11 -4.04 28.83
N HIS A 153 23.46 -3.87 29.98
CA HIS A 153 22.00 -3.84 30.11
C HIS A 153 21.45 -2.44 30.48
N GLY A 154 22.33 -1.45 30.69
CA GLY A 154 21.98 -0.09 31.12
C GLY A 154 21.14 0.69 30.11
N ALA A 155 21.57 0.75 28.86
CA ALA A 155 20.90 1.51 27.80
C ALA A 155 19.50 0.98 27.49
N LEU A 156 19.31 -0.35 27.54
CA LEU A 156 17.99 -0.97 27.42
C LEU A 156 17.11 -0.61 28.62
N LEU A 157 17.62 -0.66 29.85
CA LEU A 157 16.86 -0.32 31.07
C LEU A 157 16.54 1.19 31.14
N ALA A 158 17.47 2.07 30.77
CA ALA A 158 17.29 3.51 30.71
C ALA A 158 16.29 3.91 29.61
N ALA A 159 16.28 3.19 28.49
CA ALA A 159 15.28 3.38 27.44
C ALA A 159 13.90 2.79 27.82
N LEU A 160 13.87 1.67 28.56
CA LEU A 160 12.64 1.08 29.10
C LEU A 160 11.95 2.02 30.10
N ASP A 161 12.70 2.70 30.96
CA ASP A 161 12.13 3.71 31.87
C ASP A 161 11.61 4.96 31.15
N GLN A 162 12.18 5.31 29.98
CA GLN A 162 11.67 6.37 29.13
C GLN A 162 10.42 5.98 28.31
N ASN A 163 10.09 4.68 28.21
CA ASN A 163 8.96 4.17 27.41
C ASN A 163 7.61 4.10 28.15
N ARG A 164 7.51 4.63 29.37
CA ARG A 164 6.30 4.53 30.21
C ARG A 164 5.09 5.38 29.77
N ASP A 165 5.24 6.26 28.78
CA ASP A 165 4.20 7.21 28.39
C ASP A 165 3.17 6.68 27.36
N GLY A 166 3.23 5.39 27.00
CA GLY A 166 2.25 4.77 26.09
C GLY A 166 2.31 5.23 24.63
N GLN A 167 3.34 5.99 24.26
CA GLN A 167 3.66 6.39 22.89
C GLN A 167 4.79 5.49 22.36
N LEU A 168 4.59 4.81 21.23
CA LEU A 168 5.64 4.23 20.37
C LEU A 168 6.73 5.30 20.08
N ARG A 169 7.86 5.28 20.77
CA ARG A 169 9.00 6.13 20.39
C ARG A 169 9.81 5.41 19.31
N ASP A 170 10.56 6.17 18.54
CA ASP A 170 11.47 5.63 17.53
C ASP A 170 12.54 4.76 18.23
N ILE A 171 12.48 3.44 17.99
CA ILE A 171 13.26 2.43 18.70
C ILE A 171 14.65 2.19 18.10
N VAL A 172 15.09 2.93 17.08
CA VAL A 172 16.31 2.58 16.32
C VAL A 172 17.55 2.40 17.20
N SER A 173 17.68 3.16 18.28
CA SER A 173 18.81 3.02 19.21
C SER A 173 18.71 1.81 20.14
N THR A 174 17.56 1.15 20.17
CA THR A 174 17.21 0.02 21.06
C THR A 174 16.76 -1.22 20.31
N ILE A 175 16.89 -1.25 18.97
CA ILE A 175 16.59 -2.43 18.16
C ILE A 175 17.44 -3.58 18.70
N GLN A 176 16.79 -4.69 19.02
CA GLN A 176 17.46 -5.90 19.48
C GLN A 176 17.95 -6.74 18.30
N GLY A 177 18.92 -7.63 18.51
CA GLY A 177 19.47 -8.49 17.44
C GLY A 177 18.40 -9.27 16.68
N GLU A 178 17.46 -9.92 17.38
CA GLU A 178 16.34 -10.65 16.76
C GLU A 178 15.42 -9.73 15.93
N GLN A 179 15.26 -8.47 16.34
CA GLN A 179 14.47 -7.49 15.58
C GLN A 179 15.22 -7.01 14.33
N ASP A 180 16.53 -6.80 14.43
CA ASP A 180 17.38 -6.42 13.28
C ASP A 180 17.40 -7.53 12.23
N GLU A 181 17.40 -8.80 12.62
CA GLU A 181 17.27 -9.94 11.69
C GLU A 181 15.98 -9.86 10.87
N ILE A 182 14.86 -9.56 11.52
CA ILE A 182 13.56 -9.36 10.84
C ILE A 182 13.60 -8.13 9.95
N ILE A 183 14.24 -7.03 10.39
CA ILE A 183 14.34 -5.79 9.60
C ILE A 183 15.17 -6.01 8.34
N ARG A 184 16.29 -6.74 8.46
CA ARG A 184 17.25 -6.98 7.37
C ARG A 184 16.98 -8.22 6.53
N ASP A 185 15.97 -9.03 6.88
CA ASP A 185 15.58 -10.22 6.12
C ASP A 185 15.35 -9.88 4.63
N PRO A 186 15.74 -10.72 3.66
CA PRO A 186 15.69 -10.37 2.24
C PRO A 186 14.30 -9.94 1.74
N LEU A 187 14.24 -9.04 0.74
CA LEU A 187 12.99 -8.55 0.16
C LEU A 187 12.08 -9.68 -0.39
N LYS A 188 12.67 -10.76 -0.88
CA LYS A 188 11.94 -11.85 -1.55
C LYS A 188 11.30 -12.78 -0.53
N GLY A 189 9.96 -12.81 -0.52
CA GLY A 189 9.19 -13.80 0.22
C GLY A 189 8.04 -13.17 0.98
N ARG A 190 7.52 -13.93 1.95
CA ARG A 190 6.52 -13.47 2.91
C ARG A 190 7.10 -13.66 4.30
N VAL A 191 7.03 -12.64 5.13
CA VAL A 191 7.51 -12.67 6.52
C VAL A 191 6.30 -12.46 7.42
N ILE A 192 6.11 -13.34 8.40
CA ILE A 192 5.09 -13.20 9.43
C ILE A 192 5.82 -12.91 10.74
N VAL A 193 5.56 -11.75 11.31
CA VAL A 193 6.16 -11.32 12.58
C VAL A 193 5.17 -11.58 13.71
N GLN A 194 5.42 -12.63 14.49
CA GLN A 194 4.58 -12.99 15.63
C GLN A 194 5.34 -12.83 16.94
N GLY A 195 4.67 -12.31 17.97
CA GLY A 195 5.28 -12.00 19.26
C GLY A 195 4.25 -11.46 20.25
N GLY A 196 4.59 -11.48 21.54
CA GLY A 196 3.69 -11.03 22.62
C GLY A 196 3.28 -9.54 22.52
N PRO A 197 2.26 -9.10 23.28
CA PRO A 197 1.94 -7.68 23.41
C PRO A 197 3.17 -6.86 23.83
N GLY A 198 3.34 -5.65 23.29
CA GLY A 198 4.45 -4.76 23.66
C GLY A 198 5.82 -5.08 23.07
N THR A 199 5.99 -6.19 22.33
CA THR A 199 7.29 -6.60 21.72
C THR A 199 7.74 -5.75 20.52
N GLY A 200 7.01 -4.69 20.17
CA GLY A 200 7.39 -3.75 19.11
C GLY A 200 7.18 -4.26 17.68
N LYS A 201 6.39 -5.31 17.43
CA LYS A 201 6.15 -5.92 16.11
C LYS A 201 5.87 -4.90 14.99
N THR A 202 4.92 -4.00 15.24
CA THR A 202 4.58 -2.91 14.31
C THR A 202 5.80 -2.07 13.97
N VAL A 203 6.56 -1.67 14.98
CA VAL A 203 7.73 -0.81 14.83
C VAL A 203 8.80 -1.52 14.00
N VAL A 204 9.03 -2.80 14.28
CA VAL A 204 9.93 -3.67 13.51
C VAL A 204 9.48 -3.76 12.05
N ALA A 205 8.19 -3.95 11.77
CA ALA A 205 7.67 -4.01 10.41
C ALA A 205 7.83 -2.68 9.64
N LEU A 206 7.67 -1.54 10.33
CA LEU A 206 7.88 -0.22 9.73
C LEU A 206 9.36 0.08 9.48
N HIS A 207 10.24 -0.28 10.41
CA HIS A 207 11.68 -0.17 10.20
C HIS A 207 12.16 -1.10 9.09
N ARG A 208 11.55 -2.29 8.94
CA ARG A 208 11.76 -3.16 7.79
C ARG A 208 11.41 -2.45 6.48
N ALA A 209 10.23 -1.81 6.40
CA ALA A 209 9.87 -1.03 5.20
C ALA A 209 10.89 0.09 4.90
N ALA A 210 11.36 0.80 5.94
CA ALA A 210 12.37 1.85 5.82
C ALA A 210 13.72 1.31 5.32
N TYR A 211 14.14 0.15 5.82
CA TYR A 211 15.36 -0.55 5.42
C TYR A 211 15.27 -1.04 3.98
N LEU A 212 14.16 -1.68 3.60
CA LEU A 212 13.96 -2.18 2.24
C LEU A 212 13.96 -1.04 1.22
N LEU A 213 13.36 0.11 1.53
CA LEU A 213 13.42 1.30 0.66
C LEU A 213 14.85 1.86 0.50
N TYR A 214 15.66 1.78 1.56
CA TYR A 214 17.06 2.19 1.52
C TYR A 214 17.91 1.23 0.67
N THR A 215 17.81 -0.08 0.95
CA THR A 215 18.66 -1.13 0.35
C THR A 215 18.21 -1.50 -1.06
N HIS A 216 16.90 -1.45 -1.35
CA HIS A 216 16.30 -1.85 -2.61
C HIS A 216 15.63 -0.68 -3.33
N ARG A 217 16.38 0.41 -3.48
CA ARG A 217 15.90 1.63 -4.13
C ARG A 217 15.37 1.39 -5.55
N PHE A 218 16.10 0.71 -6.42
CA PHE A 218 15.69 0.52 -7.83
C PHE A 218 14.35 -0.23 -8.05
N PRO A 219 14.02 -1.33 -7.34
CA PRO A 219 12.70 -1.95 -7.46
C PRO A 219 11.58 -1.17 -6.75
N LEU A 220 11.88 -0.43 -5.69
CA LEU A 220 10.86 0.20 -4.83
C LEU A 220 10.61 1.68 -5.10
N GLU A 221 11.54 2.43 -5.69
CA GLU A 221 11.41 3.88 -5.96
C GLU A 221 10.24 4.18 -6.93
N GLY A 222 9.91 3.25 -7.84
CA GLY A 222 8.77 3.38 -8.75
C GLY A 222 7.45 2.81 -8.21
N GLN A 223 7.50 1.71 -7.45
CA GLN A 223 6.30 1.00 -7.01
C GLN A 223 5.82 1.47 -5.62
N GLY A 224 6.75 1.89 -4.78
CA GLY A 224 6.50 2.24 -3.38
C GLY A 224 6.23 1.03 -2.49
N VAL A 225 6.06 1.31 -1.20
CA VAL A 225 5.65 0.34 -0.18
C VAL A 225 4.26 0.70 0.31
N LEU A 226 3.33 -0.26 0.37
CA LEU A 226 2.04 -0.07 1.00
C LEU A 226 2.11 -0.50 2.46
N VAL A 227 1.65 0.33 3.38
CA VAL A 227 1.46 -0.01 4.78
C VAL A 227 -0.03 0.11 5.07
N VAL A 228 -0.67 -1.04 5.30
CA VAL A 228 -2.07 -1.11 5.71
C VAL A 228 -2.11 -1.18 7.22
N GLY A 229 -2.51 -0.09 7.84
CA GLY A 229 -2.72 0.00 9.28
C GLY A 229 -4.16 -0.36 9.69
N PRO A 230 -4.37 -0.66 10.97
CA PRO A 230 -5.67 -1.03 11.49
C PRO A 230 -6.68 0.11 11.57
N ASN A 231 -6.22 1.34 11.84
CA ASN A 231 -7.09 2.51 11.95
C ASN A 231 -6.34 3.81 11.65
N ARG A 232 -7.08 4.88 11.34
CA ARG A 232 -6.49 6.19 10.97
C ARG A 232 -5.75 6.87 12.12
N LEU A 233 -6.12 6.59 13.38
CA LEU A 233 -5.40 7.12 14.55
C LEU A 233 -3.97 6.58 14.59
N PHE A 234 -3.84 5.28 14.33
CA PHE A 234 -2.57 4.58 14.21
C PHE A 234 -1.72 5.10 13.04
N LEU A 235 -2.32 5.40 11.87
CA LEU A 235 -1.55 5.95 10.75
C LEU A 235 -0.96 7.33 11.07
N ARG A 236 -1.78 8.25 11.62
CA ARG A 236 -1.29 9.58 12.07
C ARG A 236 -0.17 9.44 13.11
N TYR A 237 -0.27 8.40 13.90
CA TYR A 237 0.71 8.08 14.92
C TYR A 237 2.03 7.59 14.29
N ILE A 238 1.98 6.73 13.26
CA ILE A 238 3.17 6.33 12.47
C ILE A 238 3.86 7.54 11.84
N GLU A 239 3.10 8.45 11.24
CA GLU A 239 3.63 9.66 10.60
C GLU A 239 4.46 10.52 11.57
N GLN A 240 4.17 10.46 12.87
CA GLN A 240 4.96 11.17 13.89
C GLN A 240 6.27 10.47 14.24
N VAL A 241 6.29 9.14 14.21
CA VAL A 241 7.46 8.32 14.59
C VAL A 241 8.44 8.17 13.43
N LEU A 242 7.93 8.10 12.21
CA LEU A 242 8.72 7.92 10.99
C LEU A 242 8.26 8.90 9.90
N PRO A 243 8.43 10.22 10.13
CA PRO A 243 7.91 11.27 9.24
C PRO A 243 8.46 11.18 7.81
N SER A 244 9.66 10.63 7.64
CA SER A 244 10.30 10.49 6.33
C SER A 244 9.79 9.29 5.50
N LEU A 245 8.94 8.41 6.04
CA LEU A 245 8.43 7.25 5.28
C LEU A 245 7.53 7.68 4.12
N GLY A 246 6.58 8.58 4.34
CA GLY A 246 5.63 9.01 3.31
C GLY A 246 6.31 9.65 2.10
N GLU A 247 7.32 10.49 2.34
CA GLU A 247 8.12 11.14 1.30
C GLU A 247 9.13 10.19 0.62
N ALA A 248 9.43 9.04 1.24
CA ALA A 248 10.28 7.99 0.68
C ALA A 248 9.53 6.95 -0.17
N GLY A 249 8.26 7.20 -0.49
CA GLY A 249 7.44 6.30 -1.31
C GLY A 249 6.67 5.24 -0.51
N VAL A 250 6.42 5.48 0.78
CA VAL A 250 5.48 4.68 1.58
C VAL A 250 4.08 5.26 1.50
N TYR A 251 3.10 4.38 1.25
CA TYR A 251 1.68 4.70 1.19
C TYR A 251 1.02 4.12 2.42
N LEU A 252 0.61 5.00 3.34
CA LEU A 252 -0.07 4.64 4.58
C LEU A 252 -1.59 4.71 4.32
N THR A 253 -2.29 3.60 4.54
CA THR A 253 -3.76 3.54 4.40
C THR A 253 -4.34 2.57 5.42
N VAL A 254 -5.65 2.68 5.66
CA VAL A 254 -6.42 1.60 6.28
C VAL A 254 -7.15 0.82 5.20
N LEU A 255 -7.63 -0.39 5.53
CA LEU A 255 -8.39 -1.21 4.58
C LEU A 255 -9.60 -0.45 4.03
N ALA A 256 -10.33 0.26 4.89
CA ALA A 256 -11.50 1.07 4.54
C ALA A 256 -11.24 2.10 3.41
N ASP A 257 -10.02 2.62 3.34
CA ASP A 257 -9.66 3.74 2.47
C ASP A 257 -9.07 3.28 1.13
N LEU A 258 -8.53 2.04 1.08
CA LEU A 258 -7.84 1.49 -0.10
C LEU A 258 -8.68 1.57 -1.38
N PHE A 259 -9.98 1.29 -1.26
CA PHE A 259 -10.90 1.28 -2.39
C PHE A 259 -11.74 2.57 -2.49
N ALA A 260 -11.93 3.27 -1.38
CA ALA A 260 -12.66 4.54 -1.34
C ALA A 260 -11.90 5.65 -2.11
N ASP A 261 -10.57 5.65 -2.04
CA ASP A 261 -9.72 6.59 -2.80
C ASP A 261 -9.78 6.38 -4.32
N LEU A 262 -10.21 5.20 -4.76
CA LEU A 262 -10.33 4.85 -6.18
C LEU A 262 -11.75 5.09 -6.72
N PHE A 263 -12.78 5.02 -5.88
CA PHE A 263 -14.17 5.10 -6.32
C PHE A 263 -14.98 6.03 -5.41
N ASP A 264 -15.36 7.19 -5.95
CA ASP A 264 -16.15 8.22 -5.25
C ASP A 264 -17.49 7.71 -4.67
N ASP A 265 -18.01 6.60 -5.20
CA ASP A 265 -19.27 5.98 -4.74
C ASP A 265 -19.09 4.94 -3.62
N VAL A 266 -17.86 4.77 -3.12
CA VAL A 266 -17.54 3.86 -2.02
C VAL A 266 -17.32 4.64 -0.73
N ARG A 267 -18.22 4.42 0.24
CA ARG A 267 -18.15 4.99 1.59
C ARG A 267 -18.25 3.88 2.63
N VAL A 268 -17.14 3.61 3.31
CA VAL A 268 -17.03 2.56 4.32
C VAL A 268 -17.30 3.15 5.70
N VAL A 269 -18.46 2.83 6.27
CA VAL A 269 -18.91 3.36 7.57
C VAL A 269 -19.80 2.39 8.37
N LEU A 270 -20.21 1.27 7.77
CA LEU A 270 -21.09 0.31 8.43
C LEU A 270 -20.27 -0.70 9.24
N PRO A 271 -20.74 -1.08 10.44
CA PRO A 271 -20.21 -2.26 11.10
C PRO A 271 -20.65 -3.53 10.35
N ASP A 272 -19.87 -4.60 10.48
CA ASP A 272 -20.30 -5.95 10.13
C ASP A 272 -20.79 -6.72 11.37
N THR A 273 -21.73 -7.63 11.16
CA THR A 273 -21.99 -8.69 12.14
C THR A 273 -20.88 -9.73 12.06
N ALA A 274 -20.62 -10.46 13.15
CA ALA A 274 -19.58 -11.50 13.16
C ALA A 274 -19.78 -12.55 12.06
N GLU A 275 -21.02 -12.98 11.82
CA GLU A 275 -21.34 -13.94 10.74
C GLU A 275 -21.06 -13.35 9.35
N SER A 276 -21.49 -12.11 9.09
CA SER A 276 -21.27 -11.46 7.79
C SER A 276 -19.78 -11.23 7.53
N ALA A 277 -19.04 -10.75 8.54
CA ALA A 277 -17.58 -10.57 8.44
C ALA A 277 -16.86 -11.89 8.15
N ALA A 278 -17.22 -12.98 8.86
CA ALA A 278 -16.64 -14.29 8.65
C ALA A 278 -16.90 -14.85 7.25
N VAL A 279 -18.12 -14.68 6.73
CA VAL A 279 -18.46 -15.09 5.36
C VAL A 279 -17.69 -14.25 4.33
N LYS A 280 -17.64 -12.93 4.50
CA LYS A 280 -16.92 -12.02 3.59
C LYS A 280 -15.42 -12.27 3.56
N GLY A 281 -14.83 -12.63 4.70
CA GLY A 281 -13.41 -12.98 4.82
C GLY A 281 -13.05 -14.38 4.33
N SER A 282 -14.02 -15.21 3.93
CA SER A 282 -13.78 -16.56 3.40
C SER A 282 -13.41 -16.51 1.92
N ASP A 283 -12.43 -17.32 1.54
CA ASP A 283 -12.05 -17.61 0.15
C ASP A 283 -13.22 -18.08 -0.73
N ARG A 284 -14.23 -18.74 -0.15
CA ARG A 284 -15.49 -19.12 -0.80
C ARG A 284 -16.19 -17.95 -1.49
N MET A 285 -15.99 -16.72 -1.03
CA MET A 285 -16.55 -15.54 -1.70
C MET A 285 -16.01 -15.32 -3.10
N ILE A 286 -14.82 -15.83 -3.43
CA ILE A 286 -14.28 -15.78 -4.79
C ILE A 286 -15.24 -16.50 -5.76
N ASP A 287 -15.70 -17.69 -5.39
CA ASP A 287 -16.66 -18.47 -6.19
C ASP A 287 -18.03 -17.78 -6.27
N VAL A 288 -18.48 -17.19 -5.16
CA VAL A 288 -19.72 -16.41 -5.12
C VAL A 288 -19.65 -15.22 -6.09
N LEU A 289 -18.56 -14.45 -6.07
CA LEU A 289 -18.39 -13.29 -6.94
C LEU A 289 -18.24 -13.71 -8.41
N GLU A 290 -17.48 -14.77 -8.70
CA GLU A 290 -17.36 -15.31 -10.05
C GLU A 290 -18.73 -15.73 -10.61
N LYS A 291 -19.53 -16.44 -9.82
CA LYS A 291 -20.88 -16.85 -10.21
C LYS A 291 -21.83 -15.65 -10.35
N ALA A 292 -21.74 -14.67 -9.45
CA ALA A 292 -22.55 -13.46 -9.52
C ALA A 292 -22.22 -12.59 -10.75
N VAL A 293 -20.97 -12.56 -11.22
CA VAL A 293 -20.60 -11.95 -12.52
C VAL A 293 -21.16 -12.77 -13.68
N ARG A 294 -20.99 -14.10 -13.67
CA ARG A 294 -21.52 -14.99 -14.72
C ARG A 294 -23.03 -14.89 -14.85
N ASP A 295 -23.73 -14.68 -13.74
CA ASP A 295 -25.17 -14.45 -13.71
C ASP A 295 -25.58 -13.17 -14.44
N ARG A 296 -24.67 -12.26 -14.79
CA ARG A 296 -24.95 -11.05 -15.60
C ARG A 296 -24.77 -11.26 -17.11
N GLU A 297 -24.22 -12.40 -17.51
CA GLU A 297 -23.91 -12.71 -18.91
C GLU A 297 -24.98 -13.65 -19.46
N ARG A 298 -26.06 -13.07 -19.99
CA ARG A 298 -27.29 -13.81 -20.30
C ARG A 298 -27.63 -13.75 -21.79
N PRO A 299 -28.15 -14.81 -22.40
CA PRO A 299 -28.79 -14.67 -23.70
C PRO A 299 -30.12 -13.89 -23.59
N LEU A 300 -30.66 -13.52 -24.74
CA LEU A 300 -32.02 -12.98 -24.83
C LEU A 300 -33.04 -14.03 -24.33
N ARG A 301 -34.16 -13.58 -23.75
CA ARG A 301 -35.28 -14.51 -23.42
C ARG A 301 -36.05 -14.93 -24.65
N ASN A 302 -36.29 -13.96 -25.52
CA ASN A 302 -37.11 -14.08 -26.72
C ASN A 302 -36.32 -13.52 -27.90
N GLU A 303 -36.70 -13.92 -29.12
CA GLU A 303 -36.19 -13.29 -30.34
C GLU A 303 -36.47 -11.78 -30.31
N LEU A 304 -35.46 -10.99 -30.64
CA LEU A 304 -35.61 -9.54 -30.76
C LEU A 304 -35.85 -9.21 -32.24
N VAL A 305 -36.90 -8.43 -32.49
CA VAL A 305 -37.24 -7.91 -33.82
C VAL A 305 -37.34 -6.39 -33.76
N VAL A 306 -36.56 -5.70 -34.61
CA VAL A 306 -36.46 -4.24 -34.65
C VAL A 306 -36.63 -3.73 -36.08
N GLY A 307 -37.27 -2.58 -36.23
CA GLY A 307 -37.49 -1.97 -37.56
C GLY A 307 -36.22 -1.31 -38.09
N PHE A 308 -35.95 -1.46 -39.38
CA PHE A 308 -34.82 -0.83 -40.08
C PHE A 308 -35.25 -0.44 -41.49
N GLY A 309 -35.68 0.81 -41.66
CA GLY A 309 -36.32 1.26 -42.90
C GLY A 309 -37.63 0.50 -43.14
N LEU A 310 -37.75 -0.16 -44.30
CA LEU A 310 -38.94 -0.93 -44.69
C LEU A 310 -38.91 -2.40 -44.25
N VAL A 311 -37.80 -2.86 -43.65
CA VAL A 311 -37.66 -4.26 -43.21
C VAL A 311 -37.50 -4.36 -41.70
N ARG A 312 -37.62 -5.58 -41.19
CA ARG A 312 -37.38 -5.90 -39.78
C ARG A 312 -36.12 -6.74 -39.67
N LEU A 313 -35.19 -6.31 -38.82
CA LEU A 313 -34.01 -7.08 -38.45
C LEU A 313 -34.33 -7.97 -37.26
N ARG A 314 -33.68 -9.12 -37.18
CA ARG A 314 -33.92 -10.10 -36.12
C ARG A 314 -32.64 -10.67 -35.55
N ILE A 315 -32.65 -10.95 -34.26
CA ILE A 315 -31.63 -11.76 -33.58
C ILE A 315 -32.33 -12.83 -32.74
N THR A 316 -32.01 -14.09 -33.03
CA THR A 316 -32.61 -15.25 -32.35
C THR A 316 -31.98 -15.46 -30.99
N VAL A 317 -32.67 -16.23 -30.14
CA VAL A 317 -32.12 -16.62 -28.83
C VAL A 317 -30.83 -17.43 -29.00
N ASP A 318 -30.74 -18.35 -29.96
CA ASP A 318 -29.55 -19.16 -30.20
C ASP A 318 -28.35 -18.35 -30.69
N ALA A 319 -28.59 -17.37 -31.57
CA ALA A 319 -27.57 -16.41 -31.97
C ALA A 319 -27.03 -15.65 -30.76
N SER A 320 -27.92 -15.15 -29.88
CA SER A 320 -27.50 -14.47 -28.66
C SER A 320 -26.72 -15.40 -27.70
N ARG A 321 -27.11 -16.69 -27.58
CA ARG A 321 -26.37 -17.69 -26.78
C ARG A 321 -24.96 -17.91 -27.32
N GLN A 322 -24.79 -17.94 -28.64
CA GLN A 322 -23.48 -18.08 -29.25
C GLN A 322 -22.59 -16.86 -28.97
N ILE A 323 -23.13 -15.64 -29.07
CA ILE A 323 -22.40 -14.42 -28.72
C ILE A 323 -21.86 -14.50 -27.28
N ILE A 324 -22.72 -14.83 -26.31
CA ILE A 324 -22.34 -14.93 -24.89
C ILE A 324 -21.26 -16.00 -24.68
N ARG A 325 -21.41 -17.17 -25.31
CA ARG A 325 -20.44 -18.27 -25.20
C ARG A 325 -19.06 -17.87 -25.71
N GLU A 326 -19.00 -17.21 -26.86
CA GLU A 326 -17.73 -16.77 -27.45
C GLU A 326 -17.11 -15.59 -26.67
N ALA A 327 -17.93 -14.66 -26.17
CA ALA A 327 -17.46 -13.57 -25.32
C ALA A 327 -16.75 -14.10 -24.05
N ARG A 328 -17.35 -15.08 -23.38
CA ARG A 328 -16.76 -15.75 -22.20
C ARG A 328 -15.43 -16.46 -22.50
N ARG A 329 -15.31 -17.05 -23.69
CA ARG A 329 -14.07 -17.73 -24.11
C ARG A 329 -12.96 -16.75 -24.45
N ARG A 330 -13.30 -15.64 -25.08
CA ARG A 330 -12.33 -14.68 -25.62
C ARG A 330 -11.81 -13.69 -24.59
N TYR A 331 -12.60 -13.35 -23.57
CA TYR A 331 -12.26 -12.29 -22.61
C TYR A 331 -12.19 -12.81 -21.19
N ARG A 332 -11.10 -12.47 -20.48
CA ARG A 332 -10.94 -12.76 -19.05
C ARG A 332 -11.72 -11.80 -18.15
N ARG A 333 -11.86 -10.53 -18.57
CA ARG A 333 -12.54 -9.47 -17.82
C ARG A 333 -13.91 -9.17 -18.43
N HIS A 334 -14.94 -9.12 -17.59
CA HIS A 334 -16.34 -8.94 -18.02
C HIS A 334 -16.55 -7.69 -18.88
N ASN A 335 -16.17 -6.50 -18.39
CA ASN A 335 -16.41 -5.22 -19.07
C ASN A 335 -15.66 -5.12 -20.41
N ALA A 336 -14.55 -5.85 -20.57
CA ALA A 336 -13.79 -5.88 -21.83
C ALA A 336 -14.56 -6.61 -22.95
N ALA A 337 -15.40 -7.59 -22.61
CA ALA A 337 -16.20 -8.34 -23.58
C ALA A 337 -17.39 -7.56 -24.13
N ARG A 338 -17.85 -6.50 -23.44
CA ARG A 338 -19.02 -5.71 -23.86
C ARG A 338 -18.94 -5.27 -25.33
N ARG A 339 -17.79 -4.74 -25.75
CA ARG A 339 -17.61 -4.23 -27.11
C ARG A 339 -17.75 -5.34 -28.15
N TYR A 340 -17.23 -6.53 -27.86
CA TYR A 340 -17.39 -7.70 -28.72
C TYR A 340 -18.86 -8.11 -28.82
N VAL A 341 -19.57 -8.16 -27.69
CA VAL A 341 -21.01 -8.47 -27.66
C VAL A 341 -21.80 -7.48 -28.53
N GLU A 342 -21.53 -6.17 -28.40
CA GLU A 342 -22.17 -5.15 -29.23
C GLU A 342 -21.86 -5.34 -30.73
N GLN A 343 -20.59 -5.57 -31.08
CA GLN A 343 -20.18 -5.77 -32.47
C GLN A 343 -20.87 -6.98 -33.10
N GLU A 344 -20.86 -8.12 -32.42
CA GLU A 344 -21.51 -9.34 -32.91
C GLU A 344 -23.03 -9.19 -32.96
N PHE A 345 -23.62 -8.50 -31.99
CA PHE A 345 -25.07 -8.22 -31.98
C PHE A 345 -25.50 -7.45 -33.23
N PHE A 346 -24.79 -6.36 -33.59
CA PHE A 346 -25.10 -5.60 -34.80
C PHE A 346 -24.71 -6.34 -36.09
N SER A 347 -23.66 -7.15 -36.07
CA SER A 347 -23.29 -8.04 -37.18
C SER A 347 -24.40 -9.04 -37.50
N ILE A 348 -25.01 -9.65 -36.48
CA ILE A 348 -26.13 -10.57 -36.67
C ILE A 348 -27.39 -9.84 -37.17
N LEU A 349 -27.69 -8.65 -36.63
CA LEU A 349 -28.80 -7.85 -37.13
C LEU A 349 -28.60 -7.48 -38.61
N ALA A 350 -27.39 -7.06 -39.00
CA ALA A 350 -27.05 -6.77 -40.39
C ALA A 350 -27.26 -8.00 -41.31
N LYS A 351 -26.76 -9.17 -40.92
CA LYS A 351 -26.92 -10.43 -41.67
C LYS A 351 -28.38 -10.88 -41.80
N SER A 352 -29.26 -10.43 -40.92
CA SER A 352 -30.69 -10.73 -41.03
C SER A 352 -31.41 -9.92 -42.11
N HIS A 353 -30.78 -8.85 -42.62
CA HIS A 353 -31.27 -8.07 -43.74
C HIS A 353 -30.91 -8.77 -45.07
N PRO A 354 -31.81 -8.84 -46.08
CA PRO A 354 -31.52 -9.49 -47.36
C PRO A 354 -30.29 -8.94 -48.12
N SER A 355 -30.00 -7.65 -47.95
CA SER A 355 -28.84 -6.98 -48.57
C SER A 355 -27.58 -6.94 -47.70
N GLU A 356 -27.61 -7.52 -46.50
CA GLU A 356 -26.50 -7.54 -45.54
C GLU A 356 -25.72 -6.20 -45.44
N PRO A 357 -26.36 -5.09 -45.02
CA PRO A 357 -25.71 -3.79 -44.97
C PRO A 357 -24.56 -3.80 -43.95
N ASP A 358 -23.66 -2.82 -44.06
CA ASP A 358 -22.58 -2.63 -43.10
C ASP A 358 -23.10 -2.58 -41.64
N PRO A 359 -22.63 -3.47 -40.75
CA PRO A 359 -22.99 -3.47 -39.34
C PRO A 359 -22.80 -2.11 -38.63
N GLU A 360 -21.81 -1.30 -39.04
CA GLU A 360 -21.59 0.02 -38.45
C GLU A 360 -22.74 0.99 -38.75
N ASN A 361 -23.33 0.91 -39.95
CA ASN A 361 -24.52 1.68 -40.32
C ASN A 361 -25.75 1.22 -39.53
N VAL A 362 -25.91 -0.10 -39.35
CA VAL A 362 -26.98 -0.66 -38.51
C VAL A 362 -26.84 -0.17 -37.07
N GLN A 363 -25.64 -0.24 -36.50
CA GLN A 363 -25.34 0.29 -35.18
C GLN A 363 -25.64 1.78 -35.07
N TYR A 364 -25.20 2.60 -36.05
CA TYR A 364 -25.43 4.04 -36.03
C TYR A 364 -26.90 4.40 -35.92
N LYS A 365 -27.77 3.71 -36.68
CA LYS A 365 -29.22 3.95 -36.70
C LYS A 365 -29.95 3.38 -35.49
N LEU A 366 -29.52 2.22 -34.97
CA LEU A 366 -30.28 1.46 -33.97
C LEU A 366 -29.73 1.53 -32.54
N ARG A 367 -28.52 2.07 -32.31
CA ARG A 367 -27.91 2.14 -30.96
C ARG A 367 -28.74 2.92 -29.91
N ARG A 368 -29.71 3.73 -30.35
CA ARG A 368 -30.64 4.49 -29.49
C ARG A 368 -32.06 3.92 -29.49
N ASP A 369 -32.33 2.79 -30.15
CA ASP A 369 -33.62 2.10 -30.02
C ASP A 369 -33.72 1.48 -28.61
N PRO A 370 -34.78 1.77 -27.84
CA PRO A 370 -34.92 1.26 -26.48
C PRO A 370 -34.85 -0.26 -26.36
N ARG A 371 -35.36 -1.00 -27.35
CA ARG A 371 -35.34 -2.47 -27.35
C ARG A 371 -33.92 -3.01 -27.57
N VAL A 372 -33.12 -2.31 -28.38
CA VAL A 372 -31.71 -2.66 -28.60
C VAL A 372 -30.89 -2.36 -27.35
N MET A 373 -31.11 -1.21 -26.72
CA MET A 373 -30.45 -0.89 -25.45
C MET A 373 -30.82 -1.90 -24.35
N GLU A 374 -32.10 -2.22 -24.19
CA GLU A 374 -32.56 -3.23 -23.23
C GLU A 374 -31.99 -4.62 -23.52
N ALA A 375 -31.95 -5.03 -24.80
CA ALA A 375 -31.38 -6.30 -25.21
C ALA A 375 -29.88 -6.39 -24.87
N LEU A 376 -29.12 -5.35 -25.15
CA LEU A 376 -27.69 -5.30 -24.84
C LEU A 376 -27.44 -5.27 -23.33
N GLU A 377 -28.15 -4.42 -22.58
CA GLU A 377 -28.04 -4.37 -21.10
C GLU A 377 -28.45 -5.67 -20.44
N ARG A 378 -29.44 -6.38 -21.00
CA ARG A 378 -29.78 -7.74 -20.56
C ARG A 378 -28.63 -8.71 -20.85
N MET A 379 -28.04 -8.60 -22.04
CA MET A 379 -27.09 -9.60 -22.51
C MET A 379 -25.77 -9.53 -21.77
N TRP A 380 -25.26 -8.30 -21.61
CA TRP A 380 -23.93 -8.07 -21.06
C TRP A 380 -23.83 -6.64 -20.50
N PRO A 381 -24.40 -6.34 -19.32
CA PRO A 381 -24.38 -4.99 -18.76
C PRO A 381 -22.95 -4.53 -18.46
N VAL A 382 -22.68 -3.22 -18.53
CA VAL A 382 -21.41 -2.67 -18.05
C VAL A 382 -21.56 -2.30 -16.57
N LEU A 383 -20.74 -2.87 -15.70
CA LEU A 383 -20.91 -2.76 -14.25
C LEU A 383 -19.67 -2.15 -13.57
N THR A 384 -19.91 -1.39 -12.51
CA THR A 384 -18.87 -1.11 -11.51
C THR A 384 -18.88 -2.17 -10.40
N PRO A 385 -17.79 -2.34 -9.64
CA PRO A 385 -17.74 -3.21 -8.48
C PRO A 385 -18.85 -2.90 -7.46
N SER A 386 -19.00 -1.61 -7.13
CA SER A 386 -20.04 -1.09 -6.23
C SER A 386 -21.44 -1.48 -6.70
N GLN A 387 -21.74 -1.33 -8.00
CA GLN A 387 -23.04 -1.72 -8.55
C GLN A 387 -23.29 -3.22 -8.49
N MET A 388 -22.27 -4.01 -8.81
CA MET A 388 -22.34 -5.48 -8.81
C MET A 388 -22.66 -6.00 -7.40
N LEU A 389 -21.88 -5.59 -6.40
CA LEU A 389 -22.06 -6.04 -5.01
C LEU A 389 -23.35 -5.52 -4.40
N ARG A 390 -23.69 -4.25 -4.63
CA ARG A 390 -24.94 -3.66 -4.14
C ARG A 390 -26.16 -4.41 -4.66
N ASP A 391 -26.15 -4.77 -5.93
CA ASP A 391 -27.23 -5.55 -6.51
C ASP A 391 -27.30 -6.96 -5.91
N LEU A 392 -26.14 -7.61 -5.70
CA LEU A 392 -26.01 -8.94 -5.10
C LEU A 392 -26.59 -8.94 -3.70
N TYR A 393 -26.06 -8.12 -2.79
CA TYR A 393 -26.54 -7.96 -1.41
C TYR A 393 -28.01 -7.55 -1.35
N GLY A 394 -28.45 -6.76 -2.33
CA GLY A 394 -29.83 -6.30 -2.46
C GLY A 394 -30.86 -7.33 -2.87
N SER A 395 -30.49 -8.58 -3.12
CA SER A 395 -31.42 -9.60 -3.58
C SER A 395 -31.06 -10.98 -3.05
N ASN A 396 -31.91 -11.50 -2.15
CA ASN A 396 -31.80 -12.88 -1.66
C ASN A 396 -31.80 -13.92 -2.79
N ALA A 397 -32.48 -13.65 -3.91
CA ALA A 397 -32.46 -14.54 -5.07
C ALA A 397 -31.09 -14.53 -5.78
N LEU A 398 -30.42 -13.39 -5.86
CA LEU A 398 -29.06 -13.31 -6.42
C LEU A 398 -28.04 -13.94 -5.47
N LEU A 399 -28.14 -13.69 -4.16
CA LEU A 399 -27.30 -14.33 -3.15
C LEU A 399 -27.46 -15.85 -3.16
N ALA A 400 -28.69 -16.36 -3.23
CA ALA A 400 -28.92 -17.79 -3.34
C ALA A 400 -28.39 -18.37 -4.66
N SER A 401 -28.56 -17.67 -5.79
CA SER A 401 -28.03 -18.11 -7.09
C SER A 401 -26.51 -18.24 -7.06
N ALA A 402 -25.83 -17.22 -6.52
CA ALA A 402 -24.39 -17.13 -6.47
C ALA A 402 -23.77 -18.01 -5.36
N GLY A 403 -24.42 -18.12 -4.21
CA GLY A 403 -23.83 -18.69 -3.00
C GLY A 403 -24.23 -20.12 -2.65
N ARG A 404 -25.40 -20.63 -3.09
CA ARG A 404 -25.96 -21.90 -2.56
C ARG A 404 -25.11 -23.16 -2.71
N GLU A 405 -24.09 -23.13 -3.57
CA GLU A 405 -23.19 -24.28 -3.79
C GLU A 405 -22.00 -24.28 -2.82
N VAL A 406 -21.68 -23.13 -2.21
CA VAL A 406 -20.48 -22.93 -1.37
C VAL A 406 -20.80 -22.33 0.01
N LEU A 407 -21.94 -21.66 0.15
CA LEU A 407 -22.44 -21.07 1.40
C LEU A 407 -23.75 -21.75 1.81
N SER A 408 -23.90 -21.99 3.10
CA SER A 408 -25.17 -22.38 3.71
C SER A 408 -26.21 -21.27 3.59
N GLU A 409 -27.48 -21.62 3.83
CA GLU A 409 -28.55 -20.64 3.74
C GLU A 409 -28.45 -19.50 4.75
N SER A 410 -27.99 -19.74 5.97
CA SER A 410 -27.77 -18.67 6.94
C SER A 410 -26.63 -17.76 6.49
N GLU A 411 -25.53 -18.35 6.00
CA GLU A 411 -24.33 -17.64 5.57
C GLU A 411 -24.63 -16.64 4.45
N TRP A 412 -25.25 -17.06 3.33
CA TRP A 412 -25.52 -16.10 2.25
C TRP A 412 -26.65 -15.13 2.60
N ARG A 413 -27.59 -15.49 3.48
CA ARG A 413 -28.60 -14.55 4.00
C ARG A 413 -27.99 -13.48 4.90
N SER A 414 -26.91 -13.79 5.62
CA SER A 414 -26.18 -12.84 6.46
C SER A 414 -25.54 -11.69 5.66
N LEU A 415 -25.38 -11.86 4.33
CA LEU A 415 -24.87 -10.83 3.42
C LEU A 415 -25.97 -9.87 2.90
N SER A 416 -27.25 -10.19 3.15
CA SER A 416 -28.38 -9.45 2.61
C SER A 416 -28.44 -8.03 3.18
N ARG A 417 -28.50 -7.02 2.30
CA ARG A 417 -28.55 -5.61 2.68
C ARG A 417 -29.44 -4.83 1.72
N PRO A 418 -30.36 -3.95 2.19
CA PRO A 418 -31.23 -3.17 1.32
C PRO A 418 -30.44 -2.34 0.30
N ARG A 419 -30.90 -2.29 -0.96
CA ARG A 419 -30.21 -1.56 -2.06
C ARG A 419 -30.10 -0.05 -1.87
N GLY A 420 -30.95 0.54 -1.03
CA GLY A 420 -31.09 1.99 -0.89
C GLY A 420 -31.66 2.68 -2.13
N SER A 421 -31.70 4.02 -2.09
CA SER A 421 -32.22 4.91 -3.15
C SER A 421 -31.26 5.11 -4.33
N GLY A 422 -29.96 5.06 -4.10
CA GLY A 422 -28.93 5.41 -5.08
C GLY A 422 -27.57 4.77 -4.79
N SER A 423 -26.63 4.84 -5.76
CA SER A 423 -25.28 4.23 -5.60
C SER A 423 -24.47 5.00 -4.55
N THR A 424 -24.58 6.33 -4.58
CA THR A 424 -23.90 7.25 -3.67
C THR A 424 -24.44 7.22 -2.23
N ASP A 425 -25.64 6.69 -2.03
CA ASP A 425 -26.28 6.56 -0.72
C ASP A 425 -25.97 5.22 -0.06
N TYR A 426 -25.46 4.26 -0.84
CA TYR A 426 -25.06 2.97 -0.30
C TYR A 426 -23.85 3.15 0.62
N ARG A 427 -23.81 2.35 1.68
CA ARG A 427 -22.74 2.35 2.67
C ARG A 427 -22.17 0.94 2.76
N TRP A 428 -20.86 0.86 2.88
CA TRP A 428 -20.08 -0.37 2.91
C TRP A 428 -19.53 -0.59 4.31
N SER A 429 -19.23 -1.84 4.63
CA SER A 429 -18.46 -2.23 5.80
C SER A 429 -17.02 -2.56 5.42
N ASP A 430 -16.12 -2.67 6.39
CA ASP A 430 -14.71 -2.98 6.13
C ASP A 430 -14.54 -4.31 5.39
N GLY A 431 -15.36 -5.32 5.74
CA GLY A 431 -15.37 -6.62 5.07
C GLY A 431 -15.84 -6.57 3.60
N ASP A 432 -16.46 -5.48 3.16
CA ASP A 432 -16.87 -5.32 1.76
C ASP A 432 -15.71 -4.85 0.86
N VAL A 433 -14.66 -4.23 1.41
CA VAL A 433 -13.56 -3.65 0.63
C VAL A 433 -12.78 -4.72 -0.16
N PRO A 434 -12.33 -5.84 0.43
CA PRO A 434 -11.65 -6.88 -0.35
C PRO A 434 -12.55 -7.47 -1.45
N LEU A 435 -13.86 -7.52 -1.21
CA LEU A 435 -14.83 -8.02 -2.18
C LEU A 435 -15.06 -7.05 -3.34
N LEU A 436 -15.01 -5.73 -3.07
CA LEU A 436 -15.04 -4.70 -4.10
C LEU A 436 -13.80 -4.80 -5.01
N ASP A 437 -12.63 -5.05 -4.42
CA ASP A 437 -11.39 -5.25 -5.17
C ASP A 437 -11.43 -6.54 -6.03
N GLU A 438 -11.85 -7.67 -5.46
CA GLU A 438 -12.04 -8.92 -6.21
C GLU A 438 -13.08 -8.75 -7.33
N ALA A 439 -14.19 -8.06 -7.06
CA ALA A 439 -15.17 -7.74 -8.09
C ALA A 439 -14.55 -6.87 -9.21
N TYR A 440 -13.69 -5.91 -8.88
CA TYR A 440 -12.97 -5.11 -9.89
C TYR A 440 -12.00 -5.95 -10.72
N ALA A 441 -11.26 -6.88 -10.09
CA ALA A 441 -10.35 -7.78 -10.79
C ALA A 441 -11.08 -8.63 -11.86
N ARG A 442 -12.31 -9.07 -11.55
CA ARG A 442 -13.19 -9.84 -12.45
C ARG A 442 -13.87 -8.98 -13.51
N LEU A 443 -14.40 -7.82 -13.11
CA LEU A 443 -15.10 -6.94 -14.03
C LEU A 443 -14.15 -6.27 -15.02
N GLY A 444 -13.02 -5.80 -14.52
CA GLY A 444 -12.12 -4.91 -15.24
C GLY A 444 -12.67 -3.48 -15.38
N PRO A 445 -11.83 -2.55 -15.85
CA PRO A 445 -12.24 -1.16 -16.00
C PRO A 445 -13.32 -1.02 -17.07
N ARG A 446 -14.23 -0.07 -16.85
CA ARG A 446 -15.13 0.42 -17.89
C ARG A 446 -14.30 1.12 -18.97
N LEU A 447 -14.55 0.77 -20.23
CA LEU A 447 -13.80 1.33 -21.35
C LEU A 447 -14.55 2.51 -21.98
N GLY A 448 -13.83 3.60 -22.26
CA GLY A 448 -14.31 4.71 -23.06
C GLY A 448 -14.28 4.41 -24.57
N ARG A 449 -14.78 5.34 -25.39
CA ARG A 449 -14.83 5.21 -26.86
C ARG A 449 -13.47 4.85 -27.49
N ASN A 450 -12.38 5.38 -26.94
CA ASN A 450 -11.02 5.18 -27.44
C ASN A 450 -10.28 4.00 -26.77
N ARG A 451 -10.98 3.07 -26.12
CA ARG A 451 -10.41 1.95 -25.34
C ARG A 451 -9.56 2.38 -24.13
N LYS A 452 -9.57 3.67 -23.78
CA LYS A 452 -8.98 4.14 -22.52
C LYS A 452 -9.89 3.74 -21.36
N ALA A 453 -9.30 3.21 -20.29
CA ALA A 453 -10.01 2.97 -19.04
C ALA A 453 -10.64 4.29 -18.55
N ARG A 454 -11.89 4.20 -18.09
CA ARG A 454 -12.58 5.29 -17.39
C ARG A 454 -12.39 5.21 -15.88
N ASP A 455 -12.18 4.01 -15.39
CA ASP A 455 -11.95 3.74 -13.98
C ASP A 455 -10.44 3.84 -13.69
N PRO A 456 -10.05 4.21 -12.47
CA PRO A 456 -8.64 4.32 -12.12
C PRO A 456 -7.93 2.96 -12.17
N GLU A 457 -6.63 3.01 -12.45
CA GLU A 457 -5.78 1.84 -12.34
C GLU A 457 -5.49 1.57 -10.85
N VAL A 458 -5.71 0.32 -10.42
CA VAL A 458 -5.29 -0.11 -9.09
C VAL A 458 -3.77 -0.12 -9.08
N ARG A 459 -3.20 0.67 -8.18
CA ARG A 459 -1.76 0.78 -8.02
C ARG A 459 -1.17 -0.52 -7.52
N THR A 460 -0.03 -0.91 -8.09
CA THR A 460 0.80 -2.01 -7.60
C THR A 460 1.91 -1.48 -6.70
N PHE A 461 2.22 -2.21 -5.64
CA PHE A 461 3.29 -1.89 -4.69
C PHE A 461 4.36 -2.97 -4.73
N GLY A 462 5.63 -2.57 -4.55
CA GLY A 462 6.76 -3.51 -4.57
C GLY A 462 6.94 -4.25 -3.25
N HIS A 463 6.36 -3.71 -2.17
CA HIS A 463 6.26 -4.36 -0.87
C HIS A 463 4.97 -3.93 -0.17
N ILE A 464 4.38 -4.83 0.61
CA ILE A 464 3.16 -4.57 1.37
C ILE A 464 3.41 -5.02 2.81
N VAL A 465 3.17 -4.12 3.75
CA VAL A 465 3.13 -4.38 5.18
C VAL A 465 1.67 -4.29 5.61
N VAL A 466 1.18 -5.32 6.30
CA VAL A 466 -0.16 -5.34 6.87
C VAL A 466 -0.01 -5.50 8.36
N ASP A 467 -0.53 -4.54 9.12
CA ASP A 467 -0.61 -4.64 10.58
C ASP A 467 -2.07 -4.88 10.96
N GLU A 468 -2.34 -6.03 11.54
CA GLU A 468 -3.67 -6.39 12.01
C GLU A 468 -3.86 -5.88 13.45
N THR A 469 -4.91 -5.08 13.69
CA THR A 469 -5.40 -4.92 15.06
C THR A 469 -5.89 -6.26 15.56
N GLN A 470 -5.43 -6.63 16.75
CA GLN A 470 -6.16 -7.60 17.57
C GLN A 470 -7.47 -6.96 18.03
N ASP A 471 -8.49 -6.94 17.18
CA ASP A 471 -9.84 -6.79 17.66
C ASP A 471 -10.19 -8.04 18.48
N HIS A 472 -10.20 -7.85 19.80
CA HIS A 472 -10.69 -8.74 20.84
C HIS A 472 -9.83 -9.98 21.18
N THR A 473 -8.72 -9.77 21.90
CA THR A 473 -8.41 -10.71 22.98
C THR A 473 -9.30 -10.36 24.16
N LEU A 474 -10.30 -11.18 24.46
CA LEU A 474 -10.95 -11.15 25.78
C LEU A 474 -9.82 -11.33 26.80
N MET A 475 -9.51 -10.28 27.56
CA MET A 475 -8.72 -10.43 28.77
C MET A 475 -9.53 -11.37 29.68
N ALA A 476 -9.05 -12.61 29.78
CA ALA A 476 -9.61 -13.64 30.64
C ALA A 476 -9.40 -13.29 32.12
#